data_AF-A0A0U5JVP8-F1
#
_entry.id   AF-A0A0U5JVP8-F1
#
_cell.length_a   1.000
_cell.length_b   1.000
_cell.length_c   1.000
_cell.angle_alpha   90.00
_cell.angle_beta   90.00
_cell.angle_gamma   90.00
#
_symmetry.space_group_name_H-M   'P 1'
#
loop_
_entity.id
_entity.type
_entity.pdbx_description
1 polymer ?
#
loop_
_entity_poly.entity_id
_entity_poly.type
_entity_poly.pdbx_seq_one_letter_code
_entity_poly.pdbx_strand_id
1 'polypeptide(L)'
;MSSKVQVNIDSELKHSAEDIIKEIGLTPTAVINGMYKEIVATGRIPLSFSLTPKQRAELELREVSKKVPIREIKSKEDFEEFFNED
;
A
#
# COMPACT_ATOMS: atom_id res chain seq x y z
N MET A 1 -26.73 23.99 -8.73
CA MET A 1 -25.46 24.37 -9.39
C MET A 1 -24.54 23.16 -9.38
N SER A 2 -23.76 22.92 -10.43
CA SER A 2 -22.69 21.91 -10.45
C SER A 2 -21.35 22.58 -10.16
N SER A 3 -20.49 21.90 -9.41
CA SER A 3 -19.10 22.30 -9.15
C SER A 3 -18.16 21.21 -9.65
N LYS A 4 -16.98 21.59 -10.15
CA LYS A 4 -15.98 20.65 -10.66
C LYS A 4 -14.87 20.44 -9.64
N VAL A 5 -14.46 19.18 -9.46
CA VAL A 5 -13.26 18.79 -8.72
C VAL A 5 -12.21 18.30 -9.73
N GLN A 6 -11.00 18.81 -9.65
CA GLN A 6 -9.86 18.39 -10.48
C GLN A 6 -8.66 18.09 -9.58
N VAL A 7 -8.02 16.94 -9.81
CA VAL A 7 -6.87 16.47 -9.05
C VAL A 7 -5.87 15.80 -9.99
N ASN A 8 -4.59 15.86 -9.64
CA ASN A 8 -3.56 15.06 -10.30
C ASN A 8 -3.52 13.67 -9.63
N ILE A 9 -3.41 12.63 -10.43
CA ILE A 9 -3.36 11.24 -9.98
C ILE A 9 -2.38 10.47 -10.88
N ASP A 10 -1.69 9.50 -10.29
CA ASP A 10 -0.88 8.56 -11.06
C ASP A 10 -1.74 7.81 -12.09
N SER A 11 -1.24 7.63 -13.30
CA SER A 11 -2.02 7.07 -14.41
C SER A 11 -2.33 5.60 -14.21
N GLU A 12 -1.41 4.81 -13.68
CA GLU A 12 -1.63 3.37 -13.47
C GLU A 12 -2.60 3.13 -12.33
N LEU A 13 -2.44 3.89 -11.24
CA LEU A 13 -3.37 3.90 -10.12
C LEU A 13 -4.79 4.25 -10.59
N LYS A 14 -4.92 5.29 -11.42
CA LYS A 14 -6.21 5.70 -11.97
C LYS A 14 -6.87 4.57 -12.75
N HIS A 15 -6.16 3.97 -13.72
CA HIS A 15 -6.75 2.91 -14.56
C HIS A 15 -7.15 1.70 -13.71
N SER A 16 -6.27 1.25 -12.83
CA SER A 16 -6.54 0.10 -11.94
C SER A 16 -7.77 0.32 -11.07
N ALA A 17 -7.91 1.53 -10.50
CA ALA A 17 -9.08 1.87 -9.70
C ALA A 17 -10.36 1.97 -10.55
N GLU A 18 -10.30 2.58 -11.73
CA GLU A 18 -11.45 2.74 -12.62
C GLU A 18 -11.95 1.40 -13.18
N ASP A 19 -11.06 0.44 -13.44
CA ASP A 19 -11.43 -0.92 -13.83
C ASP A 19 -12.23 -1.63 -12.74
N ILE A 20 -11.77 -1.55 -11.48
CA ILE A 20 -12.49 -2.12 -10.33
C ILE A 20 -13.85 -1.45 -10.15
N ILE A 21 -13.91 -0.11 -10.22
CA ILE A 21 -15.14 0.67 -10.10
C ILE A 21 -16.15 0.26 -11.19
N LYS A 22 -15.67 0.02 -12.41
CA LYS A 22 -16.50 -0.42 -13.52
C LYS A 22 -17.02 -1.84 -13.33
N GLU A 23 -16.18 -2.76 -12.85
CA GLU A 23 -16.57 -4.16 -12.59
C GLU A 23 -17.73 -4.26 -11.59
N ILE A 24 -17.77 -3.37 -10.59
CA ILE A 24 -18.89 -3.28 -9.63
C ILE A 24 -20.07 -2.43 -10.11
N GLY A 25 -20.08 -1.99 -11.38
CA GLY A 25 -21.18 -1.25 -12.00
C GLY A 25 -21.30 0.22 -11.58
N LEU A 26 -20.22 0.82 -11.06
CA LEU A 26 -20.20 2.22 -10.64
C LEU A 26 -19.42 3.10 -11.62
N THR A 27 -19.50 4.42 -11.40
CA THR A 27 -18.66 5.41 -12.09
C THR A 27 -17.76 6.12 -11.08
N PRO A 28 -16.59 6.63 -11.50
CA PRO A 28 -15.72 7.43 -10.61
C PRO A 28 -16.47 8.61 -9.98
N THR A 29 -17.33 9.28 -10.76
CA THR A 29 -18.20 10.36 -10.28
C THR A 29 -19.13 9.91 -9.16
N ALA A 30 -19.75 8.72 -9.28
CA ALA A 30 -20.62 8.18 -8.24
C ALA A 30 -19.85 7.86 -6.96
N VAL A 31 -18.66 7.28 -7.08
CA VAL A 31 -17.78 6.96 -5.94
C VAL A 31 -17.35 8.23 -5.21
N ILE A 32 -16.84 9.24 -5.94
CA ILE A 32 -16.42 10.52 -5.36
C ILE A 32 -17.61 11.20 -4.66
N ASN A 33 -18.77 11.30 -5.32
CA ASN A 33 -19.96 11.89 -4.70
C ASN A 33 -20.43 11.12 -3.46
N GLY A 34 -20.33 9.78 -3.49
CA GLY A 34 -20.60 8.93 -2.32
C GLY A 34 -19.69 9.27 -1.15
N MET A 35 -18.38 9.42 -1.40
CA MET A 35 -17.40 9.83 -0.39
C MET A 35 -17.75 11.19 0.23
N TYR A 36 -18.11 12.20 -0.56
CA TYR A 36 -18.56 13.50 -0.04
C TYR A 36 -19.81 13.39 0.83
N LYS A 37 -20.80 12.58 0.40
CA LYS A 37 -22.01 12.35 1.19
C LYS A 37 -21.71 11.67 2.52
N GLU A 38 -20.81 10.69 2.53
CA GLU A 38 -20.39 10.00 3.75
C GLU A 38 -19.66 10.95 4.73
N ILE A 39 -18.83 11.85 4.22
CA ILE A 39 -18.19 12.90 5.04
C ILE A 39 -19.25 13.76 5.71
N VAL A 40 -20.24 14.22 4.95
CA VAL A 40 -21.33 15.06 5.48
C VAL A 40 -22.17 14.29 6.49
N ALA A 41 -22.49 13.02 6.22
CA ALA A 41 -23.32 12.20 7.09
C ALA A 41 -22.65 11.83 8.41
N THR A 42 -21.34 11.60 8.40
CA THR A 42 -20.60 11.07 9.57
C THR A 42 -19.73 12.10 10.28
N GLY A 43 -19.49 13.25 9.65
CA GLY A 43 -18.54 14.27 10.13
C GLY A 43 -17.07 13.81 10.11
N ARG A 44 -16.73 12.74 9.37
CA ARG A 44 -15.40 12.12 9.36
C ARG A 44 -14.94 11.79 7.93
N ILE A 45 -13.63 11.70 7.72
CA ILE A 45 -13.06 11.25 6.44
C ILE A 45 -13.19 9.71 6.38
N PRO A 46 -13.88 9.14 5.37
CA PRO A 46 -14.15 7.70 5.26
C PRO A 46 -12.96 6.94 4.64
N LEU A 47 -11.75 7.26 5.07
CA LEU A 47 -10.51 6.59 4.66
C LEU A 47 -9.70 6.24 5.90
N SER A 48 -9.10 5.06 5.93
CA SER A 48 -8.16 4.68 6.98
C SER A 48 -6.74 5.01 6.54
N PHE A 49 -6.09 5.93 7.24
CA PHE A 49 -4.69 6.26 7.04
C PHE A 49 -3.81 5.42 7.97
N SER A 50 -3.77 4.12 7.69
CA SER A 50 -3.00 3.13 8.46
C SER A 50 -2.23 2.24 7.50
N LEU A 51 -1.06 1.76 7.92
CA LEU A 51 -0.37 0.70 7.18
C LEU A 51 -1.30 -0.52 7.08
N THR A 52 -1.38 -1.09 5.88
CA THR A 52 -1.96 -2.43 5.73
C THR A 52 -1.16 -3.43 6.56
N PRO A 53 -1.75 -4.58 6.97
CA PRO A 53 -1.00 -5.61 7.69
C PRO A 53 0.27 -6.03 6.96
N LYS A 54 0.23 -6.10 5.62
CA LYS A 54 1.39 -6.39 4.77
C LYS A 54 2.46 -5.31 4.87
N GLN A 55 2.10 -4.04 4.70
CA GLN A 55 3.05 -2.93 4.82
C GLN A 55 3.66 -2.83 6.22
N ARG A 56 2.86 -3.14 7.25
CA ARG A 56 3.35 -3.23 8.63
C ARG A 56 4.35 -4.37 8.79
N ALA A 57 4.03 -5.57 8.29
CA ALA A 57 4.93 -6.71 8.36
C ALA A 57 6.24 -6.47 7.58
N GLU A 58 6.18 -5.85 6.40
CA GLU A 58 7.35 -5.44 5.63
C GLU A 58 8.23 -4.44 6.40
N LEU A 59 7.60 -3.47 7.06
CA LEU A 59 8.30 -2.51 7.91
C LEU A 59 8.97 -3.21 9.10
N GLU A 60 8.25 -4.09 9.79
CA GLU A 60 8.77 -4.86 10.93
C GLU A 60 9.94 -5.74 10.51
N LEU A 61 9.81 -6.49 9.41
CA LEU A 61 10.88 -7.32 8.86
C LEU A 61 12.13 -6.48 8.56
N ARG A 62 11.95 -5.30 7.95
CA ARG A 62 13.05 -4.37 7.67
C ARG A 62 13.72 -3.84 8.92
N GLU A 63 12.98 -3.59 9.99
CA GLU A 63 13.57 -3.13 11.25
C GLU A 63 14.25 -4.26 12.04
N VAL A 64 13.73 -5.48 11.99
CA VAL A 64 14.34 -6.65 12.61
C VAL A 64 15.62 -7.06 11.88
N SER A 65 15.62 -7.03 10.54
CA SER A 65 16.79 -7.41 9.74
C SER A 65 18.01 -6.52 10.00
N LYS A 66 17.82 -5.23 10.34
CA LYS A 66 18.91 -4.33 10.74
C LYS A 66 19.67 -4.78 12.00
N LYS A 67 19.03 -5.59 12.84
CA LYS A 67 19.62 -6.10 14.09
C LYS A 67 20.31 -7.45 13.89
N VAL A 68 20.09 -8.10 12.74
CA VAL A 68 20.74 -9.37 12.42
C VAL A 68 22.17 -9.07 11.98
N PRO A 69 23.19 -9.68 12.59
CA PRO A 69 24.57 -9.49 12.18
C PRO A 69 24.76 -9.96 10.74
N ILE A 70 25.40 -9.13 9.92
CA ILE A 70 25.71 -9.43 8.53
C ILE A 70 27.04 -10.19 8.49
N ARG A 71 27.03 -11.45 8.05
CA ARG A 71 28.24 -12.23 7.74
C ARG A 71 28.52 -12.10 6.24
N GLU A 72 29.64 -11.48 5.89
CA GLU A 72 30.09 -11.37 4.50
C GLU A 72 30.83 -12.65 4.11
N ILE A 73 30.35 -13.38 3.11
CA ILE A 73 30.96 -14.62 2.62
C ILE A 73 31.93 -14.26 1.49
N LYS A 74 33.23 -14.49 1.70
CA LYS A 74 34.30 -14.06 0.77
C LYS A 74 34.94 -15.21 0.01
N SER A 75 34.76 -16.44 0.47
CA SER A 75 35.35 -17.64 -0.11
C SER A 75 34.35 -18.80 -0.15
N LYS A 76 34.73 -19.87 -0.86
CA LYS A 76 33.93 -21.10 -0.90
C LYS A 76 33.98 -21.79 0.46
N GLU A 77 35.13 -21.77 1.12
CA GLU A 77 35.33 -22.31 2.46
C GLU A 77 34.46 -21.59 3.50
N ASP A 78 34.35 -20.25 3.42
CA ASP A 78 33.48 -19.45 4.30
C ASP A 78 32.00 -19.81 4.11
N PHE A 79 31.60 -20.14 2.88
CA PHE A 79 30.23 -20.55 2.56
C PHE A 79 29.89 -21.91 3.15
N GLU A 80 30.79 -22.88 2.98
CA GLU A 80 30.63 -24.21 3.55
C GLU A 80 30.62 -24.17 5.08
N GLU A 81 31.43 -23.32 5.71
CA GLU A 81 31.41 -23.13 7.17
C GLU A 81 30.07 -22.54 7.65
N PHE A 82 29.56 -21.50 6.99
CA PHE A 82 28.26 -20.91 7.33
C PHE A 82 27.08 -21.88 7.14
N PHE A 83 27.11 -22.69 6.08
CA PHE A 83 26.02 -23.62 5.77
C PHE A 83 25.97 -24.84 6.71
N ASN A 84 27.10 -25.18 7.32
CA ASN A 84 27.24 -26.33 8.22
C ASN A 84 27.22 -25.95 9.72
N GLU A 85 27.02 -24.67 10.06
CA GLU A 85 26.68 -24.24 11.43
C GLU A 85 25.20 -24.57 11.72
N ASP A 86 24.94 -25.57 12.57
CA ASP A 86 23.60 -25.96 13.08
C ASP A 86 22.90 -24.84 13.87
#